data_AF-A0A8T6WAS5-F1
#
_entry.id   AF-A0A8T6WAS5-F1
#
_cell.length_a   1.000
_cell.length_b   1.000
_cell.length_c   1.000
_cell.angle_alpha   90.00
_cell.angle_beta   90.00
_cell.angle_gamma   90.00
#
_symmetry.space_group_name_H-M   'P 1'
#
loop_
_entity.id
_entity.type
_entity.pdbx_description
1 polymer ?
#
loop_
_entity_poly.entity_id
_entity_poly.type
_entity_poly.pdbx_seq_one_letter_code
_entity_poly.pdbx_strand_id
1 'polypeptide(L)'
;TLGVDYFTGWLTPRAINGLGDYFEFNLLPKIKGIYDKEQLAFTDLPYTEPKIDAVFLSHAHMDHMGHIAFLDEKIPIHCGYGTKI
;
A
#
# COMPACT_ATOMS: atom_id res chain seq x y z
N THR A 1 24.65 -19.48 -0.75
CA THR A 1 23.46 -18.69 -0.36
C THR A 1 22.51 -18.65 -1.54
N LEU A 2 21.20 -18.57 -1.30
CA LEU A 2 20.20 -18.59 -2.38
C LEU A 2 20.47 -17.44 -3.37
N GLY A 3 20.65 -17.74 -4.66
CA GLY A 3 20.63 -16.74 -5.73
C GLY A 3 21.94 -16.00 -6.04
N VAL A 4 23.08 -16.33 -5.43
CA VAL A 4 24.36 -15.63 -5.69
C VAL A 4 24.89 -15.78 -7.12
N ASP A 5 24.49 -16.85 -7.82
CA ASP A 5 24.86 -17.06 -9.22
C ASP A 5 24.01 -16.21 -10.19
N TYR A 6 22.92 -15.60 -9.69
CA TYR A 6 21.92 -14.90 -10.51
C TYR A 6 21.74 -13.43 -10.16
N PHE A 7 22.06 -13.02 -8.93
CA PHE A 7 21.83 -11.67 -8.44
C PHE A 7 23.10 -11.06 -7.85
N THR A 8 23.35 -9.79 -8.16
CA THR A 8 24.49 -9.02 -7.66
C THR A 8 24.26 -8.39 -6.29
N GLY A 9 23.06 -8.53 -5.72
CA GLY A 9 22.67 -7.94 -4.43
C GLY A 9 21.41 -8.56 -3.83
N TRP A 10 20.95 -8.00 -2.72
CA TRP A 10 19.71 -8.40 -2.06
C TRP A 10 18.51 -8.15 -2.97
N LEU A 11 17.60 -9.13 -3.04
CA LEU A 11 16.31 -8.95 -3.69
C LEU A 11 15.46 -7.97 -2.87
N THR A 12 14.90 -6.98 -3.53
CA THR A 12 13.99 -6.00 -2.94
C THR A 12 12.65 -6.01 -3.67
N PRO A 13 11.55 -5.57 -3.01
CA PRO A 13 10.27 -5.38 -3.67
C PRO A 13 10.37 -4.45 -4.88
N ARG A 14 9.55 -4.71 -5.89
CA ARG A 14 9.54 -3.92 -7.13
C ARG A 14 8.80 -2.60 -6.90
N ALA A 15 9.55 -1.53 -6.65
CA ALA A 15 8.98 -0.20 -6.36
C ALA A 15 8.01 0.30 -7.45
N ILE A 16 8.24 -0.04 -8.72
CA ILE A 16 7.42 0.40 -9.85
C ILE A 16 6.06 -0.31 -9.90
N ASN A 17 5.93 -1.51 -9.31
CA ASN A 17 4.73 -2.34 -9.47
C ASN A 17 3.55 -1.92 -8.57
N GLY A 18 3.73 -0.91 -7.72
CA GLY A 18 2.70 -0.45 -6.78
C GLY A 18 2.08 -1.61 -5.99
N LEU A 19 0.75 -1.71 -6.06
CA LEU A 19 -0.05 -2.75 -5.38
C LEU A 19 -0.06 -4.12 -6.07
N GLY A 20 0.56 -4.27 -7.25
CA GLY A 20 0.52 -5.51 -8.02
C GLY A 20 0.98 -6.73 -7.22
N ASP A 21 2.14 -6.64 -6.57
CA ASP A 21 2.69 -7.74 -5.76
C ASP A 21 1.86 -7.98 -4.49
N TYR A 22 1.35 -6.92 -3.88
CA TYR A 22 0.52 -7.02 -2.67
C TYR A 22 -0.80 -7.75 -2.95
N PHE A 23 -1.40 -7.54 -4.12
CA PHE A 23 -2.59 -8.25 -4.54
C PHE A 23 -2.32 -9.69 -4.98
N GLU A 24 -1.24 -9.93 -5.73
CA GLU A 24 -0.85 -11.28 -6.16
C GLU A 24 -0.65 -12.22 -4.97
N PHE A 25 0.05 -11.73 -3.94
CA PHE A 25 0.34 -12.52 -2.74
C PHE A 25 -0.71 -12.39 -1.63
N ASN A 26 -1.86 -11.76 -1.89
CA ASN A 26 -2.93 -11.52 -0.91
C ASN A 26 -2.46 -10.82 0.38
N LEU A 27 -1.44 -9.95 0.28
CA LEU A 27 -0.96 -9.12 1.39
C LEU A 27 -1.89 -7.93 1.65
N LEU A 28 -2.63 -7.49 0.63
CA LEU A 28 -3.65 -6.45 0.74
C LEU A 28 -4.94 -6.85 0.01
N PRO A 29 -6.11 -6.45 0.52
CA PRO A 29 -7.39 -6.72 -0.12
C PRO A 29 -7.66 -5.80 -1.31
N LYS A 30 -8.40 -6.27 -2.32
CA LYS A 30 -8.85 -5.44 -3.44
C LYS A 30 -10.15 -4.69 -3.06
N ILE A 31 -10.02 -3.46 -2.57
CA ILE A 31 -11.15 -2.60 -2.18
C ILE A 31 -11.26 -1.42 -3.14
N LYS A 32 -12.45 -1.21 -3.70
CA LYS A 32 -12.70 -0.10 -4.64
C LYS A 32 -12.83 1.24 -3.91
N GLY A 33 -12.16 2.26 -4.42
CA GLY A 33 -12.28 3.64 -3.93
C GLY A 33 -11.51 3.91 -2.64
N ILE A 34 -10.40 3.19 -2.41
CA ILE A 34 -9.48 3.48 -1.31
C ILE A 34 -8.03 3.72 -1.74
N TYR A 35 -7.61 3.15 -2.88
CA TYR A 35 -6.21 3.17 -3.31
C TYR A 35 -5.94 4.26 -4.33
N ASP A 36 -4.74 4.82 -4.26
CA ASP A 36 -4.26 5.83 -5.20
C ASP A 36 -4.16 5.28 -6.64
N LYS A 37 -4.35 6.17 -7.61
CA LYS A 37 -4.36 5.82 -9.03
C LYS A 37 -3.02 5.27 -9.53
N GLU A 38 -1.89 5.83 -9.10
CA GLU A 38 -0.56 5.38 -9.53
C GLU A 38 -0.25 4.00 -8.96
N GLN A 39 -0.68 3.74 -7.72
CA GLN A 39 -0.50 2.46 -7.05
C GLN A 39 -1.28 1.31 -7.72
N LEU A 40 -2.37 1.64 -8.42
CA LEU A 40 -3.22 0.69 -9.15
C LEU A 40 -2.79 0.47 -10.62
N ALA A 41 -1.80 1.22 -11.13
CA ALA A 41 -1.48 1.28 -12.57
C ALA A 41 -1.19 -0.08 -13.22
N PHE A 42 -0.70 -1.05 -12.45
CA PHE A 42 -0.34 -2.40 -12.91
C PHE A 42 -1.22 -3.50 -12.30
N THR A 43 -2.43 -3.15 -11.88
CA THR A 43 -3.38 -4.08 -11.25
C THR A 43 -4.65 -4.26 -12.10
N ASP A 44 -5.43 -5.30 -11.79
CA ASP A 44 -6.75 -5.56 -12.36
C ASP A 44 -7.88 -4.79 -11.63
N LEU A 45 -7.55 -4.03 -10.58
CA LEU A 45 -8.50 -3.22 -9.84
C LEU A 45 -8.55 -1.81 -10.45
N PRO A 46 -9.64 -1.43 -11.15
CA PRO A 46 -9.72 -0.10 -11.75
C PRO A 46 -9.82 0.98 -10.68
N TYR A 47 -9.14 2.10 -10.93
CA TYR A 47 -9.28 3.30 -10.13
C TYR A 47 -10.74 3.78 -10.08
N THR A 48 -11.17 4.22 -8.91
CA THR A 48 -12.39 5.01 -8.71
C THR A 48 -12.08 6.11 -7.70
N GLU A 49 -12.75 7.26 -7.83
CA GLU A 49 -12.72 8.29 -6.78
C GLU A 49 -13.05 7.69 -5.40
N PRO A 50 -12.53 8.28 -4.31
CA PRO A 50 -12.77 7.81 -2.95
C PRO A 50 -14.23 7.51 -2.65
N LYS A 51 -14.47 6.36 -2.03
CA LYS A 51 -15.82 5.89 -1.62
C LYS A 51 -16.01 5.88 -0.11
N ILE A 52 -15.03 6.37 0.62
CA ILE A 52 -15.03 6.50 2.06
C ILE A 52 -14.65 7.92 2.41
N ASP A 53 -15.19 8.41 3.53
CA ASP A 53 -14.94 9.78 3.98
C ASP A 53 -13.59 9.92 4.70
N ALA A 54 -13.10 8.86 5.33
CA ALA A 54 -11.88 8.89 6.14
C ALA A 54 -11.35 7.50 6.49
N VAL A 55 -10.07 7.45 6.91
CA VAL A 55 -9.44 6.30 7.58
C VAL A 55 -9.03 6.69 9.00
N PHE A 56 -9.30 5.82 9.97
CA PHE A 56 -8.82 5.98 11.35
C PHE A 56 -7.67 5.02 11.62
N LEU A 57 -6.49 5.58 11.93
CA LEU A 57 -5.32 4.81 12.32
C LEU A 57 -5.28 4.65 13.83
N SER A 58 -5.23 3.39 14.29
CA SER A 58 -5.27 3.05 15.72
C SER A 58 -3.96 3.38 16.45
N HIS A 59 -2.81 2.99 15.88
CA HIS A 59 -1.48 3.24 16.43
C HIS A 59 -0.37 3.10 15.37
N ALA A 60 0.87 3.46 15.73
CA ALA A 60 1.99 3.64 14.81
C ALA A 60 2.91 2.41 14.65
N HIS A 61 2.39 1.19 14.82
CA HIS A 61 3.16 0.00 14.42
C HIS A 61 3.11 -0.20 12.91
N MET A 62 4.17 -0.78 12.36
CA MET A 62 4.37 -0.91 10.90
C MET A 62 3.27 -1.75 10.24
N ASP A 63 2.74 -2.75 10.92
CA ASP A 63 1.62 -3.58 10.46
C ASP A 63 0.29 -2.81 10.37
N HIS A 64 0.20 -1.64 11.00
CA HIS A 64 -0.96 -0.75 10.93
C HIS A 64 -0.77 0.44 9.99
N MET A 65 0.42 1.05 9.98
CA MET A 65 0.70 2.26 9.20
C MET A 65 1.44 2.01 7.88
N GLY A 66 2.08 0.84 7.72
CA GLY A 66 3.04 0.52 6.64
C GLY A 66 2.52 0.74 5.22
N HIS A 67 1.22 0.69 5.03
CA HIS A 67 0.57 0.77 3.72
C HIS A 67 -0.26 2.04 3.52
N ILE A 68 -0.15 3.03 4.42
CA ILE A 68 -0.87 4.31 4.29
C ILE A 68 -0.52 5.02 2.97
N ALA A 69 0.73 4.90 2.51
CA ALA A 69 1.17 5.50 1.25
C ALA A 69 0.47 4.91 0.00
N PHE A 70 -0.32 3.84 0.15
CA PHE A 70 -1.12 3.30 -0.95
C PHE A 70 -2.52 3.90 -1.04
N LEU A 71 -2.97 4.62 0.00
CA LEU A 71 -4.30 5.24 0.01
C LEU A 71 -4.35 6.43 -0.96
N ASP A 72 -5.52 6.67 -1.55
CA ASP A 72 -5.77 7.87 -2.32
C ASP A 72 -5.60 9.11 -1.41
N GLU A 73 -4.76 10.07 -1.81
CA GLU A 73 -4.42 11.25 -1.01
C GLU A 73 -5.61 12.14 -0.66
N LYS A 74 -6.73 12.00 -1.39
CA LYS A 74 -7.99 12.71 -1.09
C LYS A 74 -8.68 12.15 0.17
N ILE A 75 -8.29 10.96 0.65
CA ILE A 75 -8.87 10.34 1.84
C ILE A 75 -8.15 10.86 3.09
N PRO A 76 -8.82 11.62 3.97
CA PRO A 76 -8.21 12.09 5.20
C PRO A 76 -7.94 10.93 6.16
N ILE A 77 -6.81 11.03 6.85
CA ILE A 77 -6.39 10.07 7.88
C ILE A 77 -6.44 10.75 9.24
N HIS A 78 -7.19 10.15 10.16
CA HIS A 78 -7.29 10.59 11.55
C HIS A 78 -6.56 9.60 12.47
N CYS A 79 -5.83 10.12 13.45
CA CYS A 79 -5.15 9.32 14.46
C CYS A 79 -5.06 10.06 15.79
N GLY A 80 -4.81 9.33 16.86
CA GLY A 80 -4.54 9.93 18.18
C GLY A 80 -3.20 10.68 18.19
N TYR A 81 -3.05 11.63 19.12
CA TYR A 81 -1.84 12.47 19.23
C TYR A 81 -0.54 11.65 19.28
N GLY A 82 -0.49 10.58 20.07
CA GLY A 82 0.70 9.71 20.18
C GLY A 82 1.00 8.85 18.96
N THR A 83 0.11 8.81 17.97
CA THR A 83 0.28 8.09 16.70
C THR A 83 0.71 9.03 15.56
N LYS A 84 0.47 10.34 15.70
CA LYS A 84 0.83 11.32 14.70
C LYS A 84 2.36 11.50 14.71
N ILE A 85 3.01 11.06 13.64
CA ILE A 85 4.46 11.19 13.40
C ILE A 85 4.74 12.47 12.61
#